data_AF-A0A7V8ZEG8-F1
#
_entry.id   AF-A0A7V8ZEG8-F1
#
_cell.length_a   1.000
_cell.length_b   1.000
_cell.length_c   1.000
_cell.angle_alpha   90.00
_cell.angle_beta   90.00
_cell.angle_gamma   90.00
#
_symmetry.space_group_name_H-M   'P 1'
#
loop_
_entity.id
_entity.type
_entity.pdbx_description
1 polymer ?
#
loop_
_entity_poly.entity_id
_entity_poly.type
_entity_poly.pdbx_seq_one_letter_code
_entity_poly.pdbx_strand_id
1 'polypeptide(L)'
;MRRLVLTLLAACVAVLGAIAAPALSLRPYTPAPVDFELKPGADALLGKAAGDGSGVVSKPLRAPKRFNLVGLRWRGSAEPGVAIRTRRAGGRWSRWTPVSADRDHAPDRGRGEPQPAGTTAPAWAGEADYVQYRMSRRVPGLRLHFVNTRGTTTRGERVRSAIRRTANAGVTAIGGLATKAVAPSRAQAAESQPRIVRRRDWGSSQCAPRDRPSYGRVQVGFVHHTVTTNDYSREDTPAIVLGICRFHRNSNGWDDIGYNFLVDKFGVLYEGRAGGIDQPVVGAQVAGLNTKSFGVANIGTFTDQRQSGAALRSLARLIRWKLPLHGAPTSGRTTVVNAGGGTLRLNRVSGHRDGNSTACPGNELYGQLPALRAMVGGVVPDDRGTRLRAIFRPDLISSGRRARVAVRLRRSSGAPVRGQRILIERRRRGRWGRVGSVVTNGEGFGRTRVRMSVTRRLRARFKSTSALRGSRSRSKVIEVKPRFAFTRKPPREVDAGERVRVRGTIKPRKARVLLVIQRFKDGAYRRVTLSEVSVRKGRFSAAFAMRRTGRHRLYVVFPGDDFNARGRTRKYRFHVAAASGPAGGGRAP
;
A
#
# COMPACT_ATOMS: atom_id res chain seq x y z
N MET A 1 17.65 -44.71 -30.93
CA MET A 1 17.50 -44.35 -29.50
C MET A 1 18.08 -42.99 -29.11
N ARG A 2 19.35 -42.65 -29.42
CA ARG A 2 20.00 -41.37 -29.01
C ARG A 2 19.23 -40.09 -29.39
N ARG A 3 18.68 -40.01 -30.61
CA ARG A 3 17.89 -38.84 -31.07
C ARG A 3 16.60 -38.67 -30.27
N LEU A 4 15.88 -39.76 -29.99
CA LEU A 4 14.63 -39.74 -29.20
C LEU A 4 14.88 -39.25 -27.76
N VAL A 5 15.98 -39.71 -27.15
CA VAL A 5 16.39 -39.29 -25.79
C VAL A 5 16.73 -37.79 -25.76
N LEU A 6 17.45 -37.27 -26.76
CA LEU A 6 17.78 -35.84 -26.87
C LEU A 6 16.54 -34.96 -27.09
N THR A 7 15.58 -35.40 -27.91
CA THR A 7 14.33 -34.67 -28.13
C THR A 7 13.47 -34.63 -26.86
N LEU A 8 13.38 -35.74 -26.14
CA LEU A 8 12.66 -35.81 -24.84
C LEU A 8 13.32 -34.92 -23.79
N LEU A 9 14.66 -34.91 -23.70
CA LEU A 9 15.41 -34.01 -22.83
C LEU A 9 15.15 -32.53 -23.17
N ALA A 10 15.21 -32.15 -24.44
CA ALA A 10 14.95 -30.78 -24.89
C ALA A 10 13.50 -30.34 -24.58
N ALA A 11 12.52 -31.22 -24.81
CA ALA A 11 11.12 -30.97 -24.47
C ALA A 11 10.91 -30.82 -22.95
N CYS A 12 11.54 -31.68 -22.13
CA CYS A 12 11.51 -31.57 -20.69
C CYS A 12 12.13 -30.24 -20.20
N VAL A 13 13.26 -29.83 -20.77
CA VAL A 13 13.90 -28.53 -20.45
C VAL A 13 13.01 -27.36 -20.85
N ALA A 14 12.36 -27.40 -22.01
CA ALA A 14 11.44 -26.36 -22.45
C ALA A 14 10.21 -26.25 -21.54
N VAL A 15 9.62 -27.39 -21.14
CA VAL A 15 8.47 -27.43 -20.22
C VAL A 15 8.86 -26.94 -18.82
N LEU A 16 10.00 -27.37 -18.28
CA LEU A 16 10.53 -26.89 -17.01
C LEU A 16 10.83 -25.38 -17.07
N GLY A 17 11.42 -24.91 -18.16
CA GLY A 17 11.68 -23.51 -18.45
C GLY A 17 10.40 -22.67 -18.45
N ALA A 18 9.34 -23.14 -19.13
CA ALA A 18 8.04 -22.46 -19.15
C ALA A 18 7.37 -22.42 -17.77
N ILE A 19 7.44 -23.50 -16.99
CA ILE A 19 6.92 -23.56 -15.62
C ILE A 19 7.68 -22.61 -14.68
N ALA A 20 9.01 -22.53 -14.85
CA ALA A 20 9.91 -21.72 -14.03
C ALA A 20 9.96 -20.25 -14.44
N ALA A 21 9.64 -19.89 -15.69
CA ALA A 21 9.75 -18.53 -16.23
C ALA A 21 9.13 -17.44 -15.33
N PRO A 22 7.93 -17.62 -14.72
CA PRO A 22 7.37 -16.63 -13.81
C PRO A 22 8.17 -16.38 -12.52
N ALA A 23 9.15 -17.23 -12.21
CA ALA A 23 9.99 -17.19 -11.03
C ALA A 23 11.45 -16.78 -11.33
N LEU A 24 11.80 -16.53 -12.61
CA LEU A 24 13.09 -16.00 -13.04
C LEU A 24 13.18 -14.50 -12.73
N SER A 25 13.29 -14.17 -11.45
CA SER A 25 13.32 -12.81 -10.94
C SER A 25 14.29 -12.72 -9.77
N LEU A 26 14.95 -11.56 -9.63
CA LEU A 26 15.76 -11.24 -8.44
C LEU A 26 14.91 -11.02 -7.18
N ARG A 27 13.57 -11.02 -7.29
CA ARG A 27 12.66 -10.94 -6.14
C ARG A 27 12.25 -12.34 -5.68
N PRO A 28 12.07 -12.57 -4.37
CA PRO A 28 11.54 -13.83 -3.86
C PRO A 28 10.23 -14.23 -4.54
N TYR A 29 10.16 -15.45 -5.05
CA TYR A 29 8.94 -16.02 -5.61
C TYR A 29 7.89 -16.18 -4.51
N THR A 30 6.73 -15.55 -4.71
CA THR A 30 5.58 -15.67 -3.80
C THR A 30 4.39 -16.23 -4.59
N PRO A 31 3.92 -17.46 -4.30
CA PRO A 31 2.78 -18.03 -4.99
C PRO A 31 1.48 -17.29 -4.64
N ALA A 32 0.47 -17.42 -5.52
CA ALA A 32 -0.85 -16.82 -5.30
C ALA A 32 -1.52 -17.42 -4.05
N PRO A 33 -1.92 -16.61 -3.05
CA PRO A 33 -2.59 -17.14 -1.88
C PRO A 33 -4.04 -17.48 -2.20
N VAL A 34 -4.56 -18.51 -1.54
CA VAL A 34 -5.93 -18.98 -1.68
C VAL A 34 -6.60 -18.96 -0.31
N ASP A 35 -7.76 -18.34 -0.24
CA ASP A 35 -8.61 -18.28 0.97
C ASP A 35 -9.84 -19.15 0.70
N PHE A 36 -10.26 -19.92 1.70
CA PHE A 36 -11.43 -20.78 1.60
C PHE A 36 -12.02 -21.07 2.98
N GLU A 37 -13.27 -21.50 3.02
CA GLU A 37 -13.98 -21.76 4.27
C GLU A 37 -14.51 -23.19 4.34
N LEU A 38 -14.70 -23.67 5.57
CA LEU A 38 -15.45 -24.88 5.87
C LEU A 38 -16.53 -24.53 6.92
N LYS A 39 -17.77 -24.91 6.65
CA LYS A 39 -18.84 -24.95 7.65
C LYS A 39 -18.85 -26.36 8.25
N PRO A 40 -18.55 -26.57 9.54
CA PRO A 40 -18.69 -27.88 10.16
C PRO A 40 -20.13 -28.40 10.05
N GLY A 41 -20.28 -29.69 9.75
CA GLY A 41 -21.58 -30.39 9.80
C GLY A 41 -22.11 -30.48 11.23
N ALA A 42 -23.41 -30.79 11.38
CA ALA A 42 -24.02 -30.97 12.71
C ALA A 42 -23.42 -32.17 13.47
N ASP A 43 -22.98 -33.18 12.73
CA ASP A 43 -22.33 -34.42 13.17
C ASP A 43 -20.82 -34.29 13.43
N ALA A 44 -20.26 -33.10 13.16
CA ALA A 44 -18.83 -32.81 13.29
C ALA A 44 -18.33 -32.77 14.75
N LEU A 45 -19.22 -32.94 15.73
CA LEU A 45 -18.91 -32.86 17.15
C LEU A 45 -18.77 -34.27 17.74
N LEU A 46 -17.70 -34.51 18.50
CA LEU A 46 -17.44 -35.80 19.19
C LEU A 46 -18.13 -35.89 20.55
N GLY A 47 -18.46 -34.77 21.19
CA GLY A 47 -19.10 -34.77 22.52
C GLY A 47 -18.90 -33.47 23.31
N LYS A 48 -19.53 -33.41 24.49
CA LYS A 48 -19.42 -32.32 25.48
C LYS A 48 -18.02 -32.33 26.12
N ALA A 49 -17.33 -31.20 26.19
CA ALA A 49 -16.11 -31.07 26.99
C ALA A 49 -16.49 -30.89 28.47
N ALA A 50 -15.78 -31.56 29.39
CA ALA A 50 -16.15 -31.78 30.80
C ALA A 50 -16.57 -30.52 31.61
N GLY A 51 -17.50 -30.74 32.56
CA GLY A 51 -17.88 -29.81 33.63
C GLY A 51 -19.39 -29.53 33.69
N ASP A 52 -19.87 -28.67 32.79
CA ASP A 52 -21.25 -28.14 32.77
C ASP A 52 -22.06 -28.54 31.51
N GLY A 53 -21.43 -29.28 30.60
CA GLY A 53 -22.02 -29.73 29.34
C GLY A 53 -22.12 -28.68 28.21
N SER A 54 -21.49 -27.50 28.34
CA SER A 54 -21.54 -26.42 27.35
C SER A 54 -20.42 -26.48 26.30
N GLY A 55 -19.25 -27.04 26.63
CA GLY A 55 -18.09 -27.12 25.75
C GLY A 55 -18.19 -28.18 24.66
N VAL A 56 -17.47 -28.02 23.56
CA VAL A 56 -17.49 -28.95 22.40
C VAL A 56 -16.10 -29.24 21.86
N VAL A 57 -15.88 -30.49 21.41
CA VAL A 57 -14.68 -30.91 20.66
C VAL A 57 -15.11 -31.46 19.30
N SER A 58 -14.45 -31.04 18.22
CA SER A 58 -14.76 -31.54 16.88
C SER A 58 -14.12 -32.90 16.59
N LYS A 59 -14.79 -33.70 15.76
CA LYS A 59 -14.16 -34.76 14.96
C LYS A 59 -13.00 -34.18 14.14
N PRO A 60 -12.02 -34.99 13.71
CA PRO A 60 -11.05 -34.57 12.72
C PRO A 60 -11.74 -34.07 11.44
N LEU A 61 -11.57 -32.80 11.12
CA LEU A 61 -12.14 -32.20 9.91
C LEU A 61 -11.07 -32.16 8.83
N ARG A 62 -11.36 -32.77 7.67
CA ARG A 62 -10.53 -32.62 6.48
C ARG A 62 -10.85 -31.29 5.82
N ALA A 63 -9.84 -30.45 5.62
CA ALA A 63 -10.01 -29.18 4.92
C ALA A 63 -10.26 -29.42 3.42
N PRO A 64 -11.07 -28.58 2.75
CA PRO A 64 -11.33 -28.70 1.30
C PRO A 64 -10.06 -28.65 0.44
N LYS A 65 -9.05 -27.91 0.93
CA LYS A 65 -7.74 -27.76 0.33
C LYS A 65 -6.68 -27.77 1.43
N ARG A 66 -5.44 -28.03 1.07
CA ARG A 66 -4.29 -27.87 1.97
C ARG A 66 -4.15 -26.41 2.39
N PHE A 67 -3.91 -26.16 3.67
CA PHE A 67 -3.82 -24.83 4.26
C PHE A 67 -2.52 -24.63 5.04
N ASN A 68 -2.17 -23.36 5.24
CA ASN A 68 -1.03 -22.96 6.06
C ASN A 68 -1.43 -22.19 7.31
N LEU A 69 -2.64 -21.63 7.33
CA LEU A 69 -3.19 -20.86 8.45
C LEU A 69 -4.68 -21.14 8.56
N VAL A 70 -5.18 -21.16 9.80
CA VAL A 70 -6.60 -21.35 10.10
C VAL A 70 -7.02 -20.45 11.26
N GLY A 71 -8.23 -19.91 11.17
CA GLY A 71 -8.93 -19.28 12.29
C GLY A 71 -10.42 -19.58 12.20
N LEU A 72 -11.16 -19.30 13.26
CA LEU A 72 -12.60 -19.54 13.34
C LEU A 72 -13.35 -18.21 13.32
N ARG A 73 -14.56 -18.20 12.75
CA ARG A 73 -15.50 -17.08 12.81
C ARG A 73 -16.93 -17.55 12.98
N TRP A 74 -17.77 -16.75 13.62
CA TRP A 74 -19.18 -17.04 13.91
C TRP A 74 -20.01 -15.76 13.89
N ARG A 75 -21.34 -15.91 14.04
CA ARG A 75 -22.26 -14.78 14.19
C ARG A 75 -22.39 -14.40 15.68
N GLY A 76 -22.59 -13.12 15.95
CA GLY A 76 -22.76 -12.61 17.31
C GLY A 76 -21.45 -12.23 18.00
N SER A 77 -21.54 -11.91 19.28
CA SER A 77 -20.48 -11.29 20.09
C SER A 77 -19.85 -12.21 21.13
N ALA A 78 -20.22 -13.50 21.15
CA ALA A 78 -19.68 -14.45 22.11
C ALA A 78 -18.16 -14.59 21.96
N GLU A 79 -17.44 -14.61 23.09
CA GLU A 79 -16.00 -14.86 23.19
C GLU A 79 -15.79 -16.22 23.90
N PRO A 80 -15.89 -17.36 23.20
CA PRO A 80 -15.60 -18.67 23.78
C PRO A 80 -14.09 -18.87 23.97
N GLY A 81 -13.69 -19.67 24.94
CA GLY A 81 -12.33 -20.21 24.97
C GLY A 81 -12.17 -21.18 23.79
N VAL A 82 -11.17 -20.99 22.94
CA VAL A 82 -10.95 -21.83 21.75
C VAL A 82 -9.53 -22.37 21.76
N ALA A 83 -9.37 -23.64 21.38
CA ALA A 83 -8.07 -24.17 21.00
C ALA A 83 -8.18 -24.99 19.72
N ILE A 84 -7.13 -24.98 18.92
CA ILE A 84 -7.06 -25.72 17.67
C ILE A 84 -5.80 -26.59 17.61
N ARG A 85 -5.89 -27.71 16.91
CA ARG A 85 -4.75 -28.51 16.50
C ARG A 85 -4.88 -28.92 15.04
N THR A 86 -3.76 -29.13 14.38
CA THR A 86 -3.71 -29.42 12.95
C THR A 86 -2.78 -30.59 12.67
N ARG A 87 -2.95 -31.22 11.51
CA ARG A 87 -1.99 -32.22 11.01
C ARG A 87 -1.98 -32.29 9.50
N ARG A 88 -0.87 -32.79 8.97
CA ARG A 88 -0.79 -33.29 7.60
C ARG A 88 -1.52 -34.65 7.49
N ALA A 89 -2.03 -35.00 6.32
CA ALA A 89 -2.48 -36.36 6.04
C ALA A 89 -1.37 -37.37 6.35
N GLY A 90 -1.68 -38.42 7.13
CA GLY A 90 -0.70 -39.42 7.60
C GLY A 90 0.29 -38.91 8.67
N GLY A 91 0.21 -37.64 9.07
CA GLY A 91 1.10 -37.04 10.06
C GLY A 91 0.56 -37.07 11.49
N ARG A 92 1.42 -36.71 12.44
CA ARG A 92 1.05 -36.52 13.85
C ARG A 92 0.27 -35.21 14.05
N TRP A 93 -0.59 -35.19 15.05
CA TRP A 93 -1.27 -33.96 15.48
C TRP A 93 -0.28 -33.00 16.12
N SER A 94 -0.43 -31.72 15.83
CA SER A 94 0.17 -30.66 16.65
C SER A 94 -0.40 -30.73 18.07
N ARG A 95 0.31 -30.11 19.02
CA ARG A 95 -0.28 -29.76 20.32
C ARG A 95 -1.51 -28.88 20.13
N TRP A 96 -2.42 -28.92 21.10
CA TRP A 96 -3.50 -27.95 21.18
C TRP A 96 -2.92 -26.55 21.38
N THR A 97 -3.29 -25.64 20.49
CA THR A 97 -2.89 -24.23 20.55
C THR A 97 -4.11 -23.41 20.92
N PRO A 98 -4.16 -22.80 22.11
CA PRO A 98 -5.20 -21.84 22.45
C PRO A 98 -5.17 -20.71 21.43
N VAL A 99 -6.34 -20.32 20.91
CA VAL A 99 -6.50 -19.16 20.02
C VAL A 99 -7.48 -18.19 20.65
N SER A 100 -7.06 -16.94 20.79
CA SER A 100 -7.88 -15.94 21.48
C SER A 100 -9.10 -15.58 20.63
N ALA A 101 -10.23 -15.37 21.28
CA ALA A 101 -11.51 -14.96 20.68
C ALA A 101 -11.93 -13.56 21.16
N ASP A 102 -11.01 -12.82 21.77
CA ASP A 102 -11.28 -11.49 22.35
C ASP A 102 -11.59 -10.47 21.25
N ARG A 103 -12.58 -9.61 21.50
CA ARG A 103 -12.98 -8.54 20.57
C ARG A 103 -12.12 -7.28 20.70
N ASP A 104 -11.15 -7.30 21.60
CA ASP A 104 -10.24 -6.20 21.87
C ASP A 104 -9.11 -6.08 20.84
N HIS A 105 -8.91 -7.13 20.02
CA HIS A 105 -8.11 -7.07 18.81
C HIS A 105 -8.97 -6.63 17.61
N ALA A 106 -9.35 -5.34 17.55
CA ALA A 106 -10.27 -4.81 16.54
C ALA A 106 -10.00 -3.34 16.14
N PRO A 107 -10.56 -2.86 15.01
CA PRO A 107 -10.58 -1.44 14.66
C PRO A 107 -11.33 -0.61 15.69
N ASP A 108 -10.94 0.66 15.82
CA ASP A 108 -11.68 1.63 16.63
C ASP A 108 -13.08 1.86 16.05
N ARG A 109 -14.11 1.88 16.91
CA ARG A 109 -15.51 2.15 16.50
C ARG A 109 -15.64 3.47 15.74
N GLY A 110 -16.54 3.51 14.76
CA GLY A 110 -16.86 4.72 13.99
C GLY A 110 -15.82 5.13 12.94
N ARG A 111 -14.87 4.24 12.58
CA ARG A 111 -13.83 4.54 11.58
C ARG A 111 -14.02 3.89 10.20
N GLY A 112 -15.21 3.36 9.93
CA GLY A 112 -15.56 2.78 8.62
C GLY A 112 -15.11 1.33 8.40
N GLU A 113 -14.23 0.80 9.25
CA GLU A 113 -13.92 -0.63 9.27
C GLU A 113 -14.93 -1.41 10.13
N PRO A 114 -15.43 -2.56 9.64
CA PRO A 114 -16.34 -3.38 10.43
C PRO A 114 -15.60 -3.92 11.66
N GLN A 115 -16.28 -3.88 12.83
CA GLN A 115 -15.90 -4.79 13.89
C GLN A 115 -16.35 -6.18 13.45
N PRO A 116 -15.44 -7.18 13.42
CA PRO A 116 -15.82 -8.51 13.03
C PRO A 116 -16.88 -9.02 14.01
N ALA A 117 -17.84 -9.80 13.50
CA ALA A 117 -18.55 -10.75 14.34
C ALA A 117 -17.52 -11.69 15.00
N GLY A 118 -17.92 -12.49 15.99
CA GLY A 118 -16.96 -13.27 16.76
C GLY A 118 -15.99 -14.06 15.87
N THR A 119 -14.70 -13.92 16.17
CA THR A 119 -13.58 -14.43 15.37
C THR A 119 -12.44 -14.80 16.31
N THR A 120 -11.55 -15.70 15.88
CA THR A 120 -10.31 -15.96 16.61
C THR A 120 -9.13 -15.21 16.02
N ALA A 121 -8.05 -15.08 16.78
CA ALA A 121 -6.72 -14.89 16.20
C ALA A 121 -6.40 -16.04 15.21
N PRO A 122 -5.70 -15.77 14.10
CA PRO A 122 -5.29 -16.81 13.17
C PRO A 122 -4.07 -17.57 13.66
N ALA A 123 -4.11 -18.91 13.63
CA ALA A 123 -2.94 -19.73 13.91
C ALA A 123 -2.29 -20.26 12.63
N TRP A 124 -0.97 -20.15 12.55
CA TRP A 124 -0.18 -20.87 11.56
C TRP A 124 -0.22 -22.37 11.86
N ALA A 125 -0.33 -23.15 10.80
CA ALA A 125 -0.42 -24.61 10.81
C ALA A 125 0.69 -25.27 9.97
N GLY A 126 1.64 -24.49 9.44
CA GLY A 126 2.65 -25.02 8.52
C GLY A 126 2.00 -25.54 7.23
N GLU A 127 2.02 -26.85 7.00
CA GLU A 127 1.37 -27.51 5.86
C GLU A 127 0.40 -28.57 6.36
N ALA A 128 -0.89 -28.21 6.49
CA ALA A 128 -1.92 -29.05 7.09
C ALA A 128 -3.05 -29.41 6.12
N ASP A 129 -3.64 -30.59 6.34
CA ASP A 129 -4.79 -31.10 5.60
C ASP A 129 -6.00 -31.33 6.54
N TYR A 130 -5.75 -31.49 7.85
CA TYR A 130 -6.78 -31.70 8.87
C TYR A 130 -6.68 -30.67 10.00
N VAL A 131 -7.83 -30.35 10.58
CA VAL A 131 -7.98 -29.49 11.75
C VAL A 131 -8.95 -30.12 12.75
N GLN A 132 -8.67 -29.93 14.03
CA GLN A 132 -9.63 -30.10 15.10
C GLN A 132 -9.69 -28.84 15.94
N TYR A 133 -10.87 -28.53 16.45
CA TYR A 133 -11.09 -27.45 17.40
C TYR A 133 -11.76 -27.98 18.66
N ARG A 134 -11.51 -27.30 19.77
CA ARG A 134 -12.30 -27.38 20.99
C ARG A 134 -12.72 -25.98 21.41
N MET A 135 -13.94 -25.85 21.93
CA MET A 135 -14.51 -24.58 22.34
C MET A 135 -15.20 -24.72 23.70
N SER A 136 -15.14 -23.69 24.54
CA SER A 136 -15.82 -23.69 25.84
C SER A 136 -17.34 -23.59 25.71
N ARG A 137 -17.86 -23.12 24.58
CA ARG A 137 -19.30 -23.10 24.26
C ARG A 137 -19.56 -23.13 22.76
N ARG A 138 -20.76 -23.57 22.36
CA ARG A 138 -21.23 -23.50 20.97
C ARG A 138 -21.48 -22.05 20.55
N VAL A 139 -21.32 -21.77 19.25
CA VAL A 139 -21.56 -20.46 18.65
C VAL A 139 -22.34 -20.59 17.34
N PRO A 140 -23.25 -19.65 17.01
CA PRO A 140 -24.09 -19.77 15.84
C PRO A 140 -23.33 -19.46 14.55
N GLY A 141 -23.55 -20.25 13.51
CA GLY A 141 -22.97 -20.00 12.18
C GLY A 141 -21.44 -20.14 12.13
N LEU A 142 -20.87 -21.02 12.95
CA LEU A 142 -19.43 -21.30 12.98
C LEU A 142 -18.90 -21.67 11.59
N ARG A 143 -17.78 -21.05 11.21
CA ARG A 143 -17.00 -21.32 10.00
C ARG A 143 -15.52 -21.32 10.34
N LEU A 144 -14.78 -22.25 9.75
CA LEU A 144 -13.33 -22.23 9.74
C LEU A 144 -12.88 -21.51 8.47
N HIS A 145 -12.01 -20.52 8.63
CA HIS A 145 -11.41 -19.78 7.52
C HIS A 145 -9.95 -20.17 7.39
N PHE A 146 -9.58 -20.62 6.20
CA PHE A 146 -8.25 -21.11 5.88
C PHE A 146 -7.55 -20.20 4.89
N VAL A 147 -6.23 -20.10 5.03
CA VAL A 147 -5.37 -19.43 4.05
C VAL A 147 -4.24 -20.37 3.66
N ASN A 148 -4.01 -20.52 2.35
CA ASN A 148 -2.80 -21.10 1.79
C ASN A 148 -1.98 -19.98 1.17
N THR A 149 -0.75 -19.76 1.63
CA THR A 149 0.18 -18.76 1.11
C THR A 149 1.37 -19.38 0.39
N ARG A 150 1.42 -20.71 0.28
CA ARG A 150 2.55 -21.48 -0.27
C ARG A 150 2.30 -22.08 -1.66
N GLY A 151 1.10 -21.88 -2.21
CA GLY A 151 0.71 -22.42 -3.51
C GLY A 151 0.75 -23.95 -3.51
N THR A 152 0.28 -24.57 -2.43
CA THR A 152 0.33 -26.02 -2.23
C THR A 152 -1.05 -26.68 -2.23
N THR A 153 -2.10 -25.96 -2.68
CA THR A 153 -3.49 -26.41 -2.50
C THR A 153 -3.78 -27.75 -3.18
N THR A 154 -3.15 -28.02 -4.33
CA THR A 154 -3.23 -29.30 -5.07
C THR A 154 -1.86 -29.96 -5.30
N ARG A 155 -1.83 -31.23 -5.72
CA ARG A 155 -0.57 -31.94 -6.05
C ARG A 155 0.19 -31.27 -7.20
N GLY A 156 -0.51 -30.90 -8.27
CA GLY A 156 0.10 -30.20 -9.40
C GLY A 156 0.68 -28.84 -9.03
N GLU A 157 0.00 -28.09 -8.17
CA GLU A 157 0.51 -26.81 -7.65
C GLU A 157 1.73 -27.00 -6.74
N ARG A 158 1.78 -28.07 -5.93
CA ARG A 158 2.96 -28.38 -5.11
C ARG A 158 4.21 -28.55 -5.98
N VAL A 159 4.10 -29.33 -7.05
CA VAL A 159 5.20 -29.56 -7.99
C VAL A 159 5.61 -28.26 -8.67
N ARG A 160 4.66 -27.50 -9.22
CA ARG A 160 4.93 -26.20 -9.85
C ARG A 160 5.60 -25.21 -8.90
N SER A 161 5.09 -25.09 -7.68
CA SER A 161 5.63 -24.18 -6.66
C SER A 161 7.02 -24.61 -6.20
N ALA A 162 7.31 -25.92 -6.14
CA ALA A 162 8.66 -26.42 -5.83
C ALA A 162 9.66 -26.09 -6.94
N ILE A 163 9.30 -26.33 -8.21
CA ILE A 163 10.13 -25.96 -9.37
C ILE A 163 10.42 -24.47 -9.37
N ARG A 164 9.39 -23.64 -9.20
CA ARG A 164 9.51 -22.17 -9.18
C ARG A 164 10.36 -21.64 -8.02
N ARG A 165 10.22 -22.20 -6.82
CA ARG A 165 11.06 -21.83 -5.67
C ARG A 165 12.53 -22.16 -5.92
N THR A 166 12.81 -23.34 -6.48
CA THR A 166 14.18 -23.78 -6.81
C THR A 166 14.82 -22.88 -7.86
N ALA A 167 14.08 -22.59 -8.95
CA ALA A 167 14.54 -21.67 -9.99
C ALA A 167 14.79 -20.25 -9.45
N ASN A 168 13.88 -19.73 -8.62
CA ASN A 168 14.04 -18.40 -8.01
C ASN A 168 15.24 -18.35 -7.08
N ALA A 169 15.43 -19.37 -6.23
CA ALA A 169 16.60 -19.47 -5.35
C ALA A 169 17.91 -19.40 -6.15
N GLY A 170 18.01 -20.15 -7.25
CA GLY A 170 19.17 -20.11 -8.16
C GLY A 170 19.41 -18.71 -8.74
N VAL A 171 18.37 -18.05 -9.26
CA VAL A 171 18.47 -16.67 -9.80
C VAL A 171 18.88 -15.67 -8.73
N THR A 172 18.31 -15.75 -7.52
CA THR A 172 18.66 -14.86 -6.41
C THR A 172 20.08 -15.08 -5.89
N ALA A 173 20.58 -16.32 -5.87
CA ALA A 173 21.94 -16.63 -5.46
C ALA A 173 22.97 -16.05 -6.45
N ILE A 174 22.74 -16.21 -7.76
CA ILE A 174 23.60 -15.65 -8.82
C ILE A 174 23.57 -14.11 -8.77
N GLY A 175 22.38 -13.52 -8.64
CA GLY A 175 22.25 -12.06 -8.49
C GLY A 175 22.87 -11.52 -7.20
N GLY A 176 22.87 -12.30 -6.12
CA GLY A 176 23.49 -11.96 -4.84
C GLY A 176 25.02 -11.95 -4.89
N LEU A 177 25.63 -12.84 -5.68
CA LEU A 177 27.08 -12.86 -5.94
C LEU A 177 27.56 -11.60 -6.69
N ALA A 178 26.71 -11.00 -7.54
CA ALA A 178 26.99 -9.73 -8.19
C ALA A 178 26.90 -8.50 -7.24
N THR A 179 26.37 -8.69 -6.03
CA THR A 179 26.32 -7.67 -4.97
C THR A 179 27.17 -8.09 -3.79
N LYS A 180 28.50 -7.97 -3.90
CA LYS A 180 29.39 -8.10 -2.73
C LYS A 180 28.91 -7.18 -1.60
N ALA A 181 28.77 -7.77 -0.41
CA ALA A 181 28.27 -7.13 0.78
C ALA A 181 29.15 -5.96 1.21
N VAL A 182 28.56 -4.76 1.30
CA VAL A 182 29.10 -3.72 2.16
C VAL A 182 28.88 -4.18 3.60
N ALA A 183 29.96 -4.59 4.28
CA ALA A 183 29.93 -4.84 5.71
C ALA A 183 29.40 -3.60 6.44
N PRO A 184 28.54 -3.74 7.47
CA PRO A 184 28.09 -2.58 8.22
C PRO A 184 29.29 -1.97 8.96
N SER A 185 29.61 -0.72 8.64
CA SER A 185 30.59 0.04 9.41
C SER A 185 30.11 0.17 10.86
N ARG A 186 30.89 -0.37 11.80
CA ARG A 186 30.82 0.00 13.22
C ARG A 186 31.34 1.43 13.35
N ALA A 187 30.47 2.43 13.19
CA ALA A 187 30.75 3.78 13.70
C ALA A 187 29.47 4.65 13.78
N GLN A 188 29.24 5.12 15.01
CA GLN A 188 28.63 6.40 15.40
C GLN A 188 27.11 6.52 15.66
N ALA A 189 26.86 6.93 16.90
CA ALA A 189 25.61 7.03 17.62
C ALA A 189 24.76 8.25 17.23
N ALA A 190 23.52 7.96 16.85
CA ALA A 190 22.25 8.61 17.21
C ALA A 190 21.18 7.78 16.47
N GLU A 191 20.46 6.93 17.20
CA GLU A 191 19.79 5.73 16.67
C GLU A 191 19.09 5.85 15.32
N SER A 192 19.75 5.28 14.31
CA SER A 192 19.18 5.05 12.98
C SER A 192 17.99 4.09 13.05
N GLN A 193 16.96 4.40 12.26
CA GLN A 193 15.84 3.51 11.96
C GLN A 193 16.31 2.04 11.80
N PRO A 194 15.72 1.07 12.53
CA PRO A 194 16.14 -0.32 12.41
C PRO A 194 15.83 -0.87 11.01
N ARG A 195 16.55 -1.94 10.64
CA ARG A 195 16.25 -2.68 9.41
C ARG A 195 14.89 -3.33 9.54
N ILE A 196 13.99 -3.02 8.60
CA ILE A 196 12.61 -3.52 8.56
C ILE A 196 12.35 -4.02 7.14
N VAL A 197 11.92 -5.28 7.02
CA VAL A 197 11.44 -5.88 5.78
C VAL A 197 10.18 -5.14 5.35
N ARG A 198 10.19 -4.52 4.18
CA ARG A 198 9.08 -3.70 3.72
C ARG A 198 7.95 -4.57 3.20
N ARG A 199 6.75 -3.99 3.14
CA ARG A 199 5.55 -4.61 2.55
C ARG A 199 5.81 -5.32 1.22
N ARG A 200 6.47 -4.61 0.30
CA ARG A 200 6.84 -5.14 -1.03
C ARG A 200 7.78 -6.35 -0.99
N ASP A 201 8.53 -6.53 0.09
CA ASP A 201 9.58 -7.54 0.21
C ASP A 201 9.05 -8.83 0.85
N TRP A 202 7.96 -8.78 1.62
CA TRP A 202 7.29 -9.98 2.18
C TRP A 202 6.08 -10.48 1.38
N GLY A 203 5.74 -9.83 0.26
CA GLY A 203 4.66 -10.29 -0.64
C GLY A 203 3.32 -9.56 -0.47
N SER A 204 3.31 -8.34 0.08
CA SER A 204 2.07 -7.60 0.36
C SER A 204 1.23 -7.24 -0.85
N SER A 205 1.74 -7.35 -2.08
CA SER A 205 0.96 -7.11 -3.30
C SER A 205 -0.26 -8.04 -3.38
N GLN A 206 -0.17 -9.20 -2.72
CA GLN A 206 -1.23 -10.21 -2.65
C GLN A 206 -2.23 -9.96 -1.49
N CYS A 207 -2.01 -8.90 -0.72
CA CYS A 207 -2.87 -8.38 0.34
C CYS A 207 -2.86 -6.85 0.31
N ALA A 208 -3.39 -6.27 -0.78
CA ALA A 208 -3.48 -4.83 -0.93
C ALA A 208 -4.54 -4.24 0.02
N PRO A 209 -4.26 -3.09 0.68
CA PRO A 209 -5.24 -2.43 1.54
C PRO A 209 -6.56 -2.13 0.81
N ARG A 210 -7.70 -2.28 1.49
CA ARG A 210 -9.03 -1.96 0.93
C ARG A 210 -9.27 -0.45 0.82
N ASP A 211 -8.77 0.31 1.78
CA ASP A 211 -8.84 1.77 1.77
C ASP A 211 -7.48 2.42 2.10
N ARG A 212 -7.44 3.75 2.03
CA ARG A 212 -6.27 4.57 2.35
C ARG A 212 -5.98 4.54 3.84
N PRO A 213 -4.70 4.47 4.23
CA PRO A 213 -4.30 4.53 5.63
C PRO A 213 -4.76 5.81 6.33
N SER A 214 -5.23 5.66 7.57
CA SER A 214 -5.49 6.75 8.50
C SER A 214 -4.30 6.98 9.44
N TYR A 215 -4.20 8.18 10.01
CA TYR A 215 -3.05 8.60 10.82
C TYR A 215 -3.51 9.22 12.14
N GLY A 216 -2.95 8.73 13.25
CA GLY A 216 -3.24 9.19 14.60
C GLY A 216 -2.04 9.90 15.25
N ARG A 217 -1.87 9.67 16.55
CA ARG A 217 -0.68 10.02 17.34
C ARG A 217 -0.06 8.73 17.89
N VAL A 218 1.24 8.75 18.17
CA VAL A 218 1.94 7.63 18.81
C VAL A 218 2.40 8.10 20.18
N GLN A 219 1.77 7.59 21.23
CA GLN A 219 2.08 7.90 22.64
C GLN A 219 2.57 6.67 23.41
N VAL A 220 2.12 5.48 23.00
CA VAL A 220 2.41 4.18 23.61
C VAL A 220 2.75 3.18 22.51
N GLY A 221 3.72 2.29 22.76
CA GLY A 221 3.97 1.09 21.97
C GLY A 221 3.37 -0.13 22.65
N PHE A 222 2.46 -0.82 21.97
CA PHE A 222 1.86 -2.05 22.45
C PHE A 222 2.59 -3.29 21.92
N VAL A 223 2.84 -4.23 22.83
CA VAL A 223 3.42 -5.54 22.55
C VAL A 223 2.30 -6.56 22.49
N HIS A 224 2.21 -7.26 21.36
CA HIS A 224 1.27 -8.35 21.10
C HIS A 224 2.00 -9.66 20.83
N HIS A 225 1.24 -10.74 20.82
CA HIS A 225 1.58 -11.97 20.11
C HIS A 225 0.56 -12.26 19.00
N THR A 226 0.89 -13.08 18.00
CA THR A 226 -0.04 -13.42 16.89
C THR A 226 -0.87 -14.67 17.13
N VAL A 227 -0.51 -15.47 18.15
CA VAL A 227 -1.09 -16.78 18.48
C VAL A 227 -0.88 -17.83 17.38
N THR A 228 0.37 -18.29 17.25
CA THR A 228 0.80 -19.29 16.25
C THR A 228 1.70 -20.33 16.91
N THR A 229 1.88 -21.49 16.29
CA THR A 229 2.94 -22.41 16.70
C THR A 229 4.29 -21.71 16.62
N ASN A 230 5.21 -22.02 17.54
CA ASN A 230 6.55 -21.41 17.62
C ASN A 230 7.62 -22.23 16.87
N ASP A 231 7.23 -23.28 16.16
CA ASP A 231 8.09 -24.24 15.46
C ASP A 231 8.46 -23.83 14.02
N TYR A 232 7.97 -22.68 13.54
CA TYR A 232 8.24 -22.19 12.19
C TYR A 232 9.73 -21.87 11.93
N SER A 233 10.16 -22.01 10.67
CA SER A 233 11.49 -21.63 10.19
C SER A 233 11.56 -20.14 9.81
N ARG A 234 12.77 -19.59 9.62
CA ARG A 234 12.92 -18.17 9.26
C ARG A 234 12.24 -17.88 7.91
N GLU A 235 12.34 -18.82 6.99
CA GLU A 235 11.82 -18.81 5.63
C GLU A 235 10.28 -18.82 5.61
N ASP A 236 9.65 -19.31 6.67
CA ASP A 236 8.20 -19.32 6.80
C ASP A 236 7.61 -17.94 7.08
N THR A 237 8.41 -17.03 7.64
CA THR A 237 7.91 -15.78 8.22
C THR A 237 7.19 -14.87 7.22
N PRO A 238 7.69 -14.63 5.99
CA PRO A 238 6.94 -13.85 5.00
C PRO A 238 5.56 -14.45 4.70
N ALA A 239 5.48 -15.79 4.64
CA ALA A 239 4.24 -16.51 4.38
C ALA A 239 3.26 -16.43 5.57
N ILE A 240 3.77 -16.39 6.80
CA ILE A 240 3.00 -16.14 8.03
C ILE A 240 2.42 -14.72 8.01
N VAL A 241 3.26 -13.70 7.76
CA VAL A 241 2.83 -12.30 7.70
C VAL A 241 1.76 -12.09 6.63
N LEU A 242 1.94 -12.67 5.44
CA LEU A 242 0.93 -12.64 4.38
C LEU A 242 -0.36 -13.35 4.80
N GLY A 243 -0.26 -14.51 5.47
CA GLY A 243 -1.42 -15.26 5.95
C GLY A 243 -2.25 -14.48 6.98
N ILE A 244 -1.60 -13.85 7.95
CA ILE A 244 -2.25 -12.98 8.94
C ILE A 244 -2.92 -11.79 8.23
N CYS A 245 -2.25 -11.18 7.25
CA CYS A 245 -2.83 -10.09 6.46
C CYS A 245 -4.11 -10.52 5.73
N ARG A 246 -4.08 -11.68 5.06
CA ARG A 246 -5.23 -12.26 4.36
C ARG A 246 -6.37 -12.56 5.32
N PHE A 247 -6.08 -13.16 6.47
CA PHE A 247 -7.09 -13.45 7.48
C PHE A 247 -7.74 -12.18 8.02
N HIS A 248 -6.96 -11.20 8.47
CA HIS A 248 -7.50 -9.92 8.96
C HIS A 248 -8.34 -9.20 7.90
N ARG A 249 -7.88 -9.19 6.65
CA ARG A 249 -8.58 -8.52 5.56
C ARG A 249 -9.85 -9.26 5.15
N ASN A 250 -9.77 -10.57 4.93
CA ASN A 250 -10.81 -11.33 4.24
C ASN A 250 -11.74 -12.09 5.19
N SER A 251 -11.25 -12.53 6.36
CA SER A 251 -12.08 -13.12 7.41
C SER A 251 -12.66 -12.03 8.32
N ASN A 252 -11.82 -11.17 8.89
CA ASN A 252 -12.28 -10.13 9.83
C ASN A 252 -12.86 -8.90 9.14
N GLY A 253 -12.62 -8.75 7.83
CA GLY A 253 -13.17 -7.66 7.03
C GLY A 253 -12.42 -6.34 7.13
N TRP A 254 -11.26 -6.30 7.78
CA TRP A 254 -10.47 -5.08 7.97
C TRP A 254 -9.85 -4.58 6.67
N ASP A 255 -9.37 -3.34 6.70
CA ASP A 255 -8.75 -2.74 5.52
C ASP A 255 -7.42 -3.39 5.17
N ASP A 256 -6.68 -3.88 6.17
CA ASP A 256 -5.32 -4.42 6.06
C ASP A 256 -4.98 -5.23 7.33
N ILE A 257 -3.77 -5.75 7.43
CA ILE A 257 -3.24 -6.32 8.68
C ILE A 257 -3.34 -5.32 9.84
N GLY A 258 -3.91 -5.72 10.98
CA GLY A 258 -4.16 -4.81 12.11
C GLY A 258 -2.94 -4.28 12.85
N TYR A 259 -1.81 -5.00 12.81
CA TYR A 259 -0.56 -4.61 13.48
C TYR A 259 0.25 -3.62 12.66
N ASN A 260 0.91 -2.66 13.31
CA ASN A 260 1.83 -1.74 12.61
C ASN A 260 3.14 -2.42 12.21
N PHE A 261 3.65 -3.30 13.08
CA PHE A 261 4.87 -4.07 12.87
C PHE A 261 4.70 -5.48 13.36
N LEU A 262 5.53 -6.38 12.85
CA LEU A 262 5.68 -7.73 13.39
C LEU A 262 7.16 -8.04 13.60
N VAL A 263 7.46 -8.90 14.57
CA VAL A 263 8.82 -9.40 14.83
C VAL A 263 8.78 -10.92 14.94
N ASP A 264 9.65 -11.60 14.21
CA ASP A 264 9.80 -13.06 14.35
C ASP A 264 10.75 -13.43 15.49
N LYS A 265 10.73 -14.71 15.88
CA LYS A 265 11.62 -15.25 16.93
C LYS A 265 13.12 -15.14 16.58
N PHE A 266 13.44 -14.78 15.33
CA PHE A 266 14.81 -14.60 14.86
C PHE A 266 15.26 -13.13 14.85
N GLY A 267 14.40 -12.20 15.28
CA GLY A 267 14.69 -10.78 15.35
C GLY A 267 14.50 -10.00 14.05
N VAL A 268 13.88 -10.57 13.03
CA VAL A 268 13.56 -9.83 11.80
C VAL A 268 12.27 -9.02 12.03
N LEU A 269 12.33 -7.72 11.73
CA LEU A 269 11.19 -6.82 11.80
C LEU A 269 10.50 -6.72 10.44
N TYR A 270 9.18 -6.75 10.44
CA TYR A 270 8.34 -6.62 9.24
C TYR A 270 7.43 -5.41 9.37
N GLU A 271 7.31 -4.65 8.28
CA GLU A 271 6.28 -3.62 8.14
C GLU A 271 4.91 -4.29 8.02
N GLY A 272 4.02 -4.05 8.99
CA GLY A 272 2.63 -4.50 8.96
C GLY A 272 1.78 -3.52 8.16
N ARG A 273 0.82 -2.86 8.81
CA ARG A 273 -0.20 -2.00 8.21
C ARG A 273 0.36 -0.91 7.29
N ALA A 274 -0.22 -0.77 6.10
CA ALA A 274 0.22 0.18 5.08
C ALA A 274 0.07 1.64 5.54
N GLY A 275 0.91 2.53 5.00
CA GLY A 275 0.91 3.97 5.33
C GLY A 275 2.31 4.54 5.58
N GLY A 276 3.27 3.66 5.85
CA GLY A 276 4.68 3.95 5.99
C GLY A 276 5.16 3.82 7.43
N ILE A 277 6.27 3.10 7.61
CA ILE A 277 6.86 2.80 8.93
C ILE A 277 7.14 4.03 9.81
N ASP A 278 7.35 5.20 9.22
CA ASP A 278 7.72 6.43 9.93
C ASP A 278 6.48 7.25 10.34
N GLN A 279 5.30 6.89 9.83
CA GLN A 279 4.03 7.58 10.09
C GLN A 279 3.28 6.99 11.29
N PRO A 280 2.42 7.77 11.96
CA PRO A 280 1.58 7.26 13.05
C PRO A 280 0.34 6.56 12.46
N VAL A 281 0.56 5.48 11.70
CA VAL A 281 -0.52 4.71 11.06
C VAL A 281 -1.42 4.13 12.15
N VAL A 282 -2.73 4.34 12.04
CA VAL A 282 -3.71 3.77 12.99
C VAL A 282 -3.85 2.27 12.71
N GLY A 283 -3.61 1.43 13.72
CA GLY A 283 -3.79 -0.03 13.65
C GLY A 283 -5.24 -0.48 13.88
N ALA A 284 -5.42 -1.79 14.02
CA ALA A 284 -6.65 -2.46 14.46
C ALA A 284 -6.31 -3.53 15.51
N GLN A 285 -5.44 -3.15 16.46
CA GLN A 285 -4.73 -4.06 17.35
C GLN A 285 -5.11 -3.93 18.84
N VAL A 286 -5.52 -2.74 19.28
CA VAL A 286 -5.92 -2.44 20.66
C VAL A 286 -7.16 -1.54 20.55
N ALA A 287 -8.34 -2.15 20.62
CA ALA A 287 -9.61 -1.49 20.39
C ALA A 287 -9.75 -0.25 21.29
N GLY A 288 -10.04 0.90 20.68
CA GLY A 288 -10.19 2.18 21.38
C GLY A 288 -8.89 2.95 21.60
N LEU A 289 -7.72 2.34 21.41
CA LEU A 289 -6.41 2.98 21.60
C LEU A 289 -5.57 3.03 20.32
N ASN A 290 -6.08 2.51 19.19
CA ASN A 290 -5.33 2.46 17.94
C ASN A 290 -4.90 3.84 17.43
N THR A 291 -5.70 4.89 17.67
CA THR A 291 -5.32 6.27 17.26
C THR A 291 -4.27 6.95 18.13
N LYS A 292 -3.87 6.34 19.24
CA LYS A 292 -2.91 6.91 20.20
C LYS A 292 -1.66 6.05 20.35
N SER A 293 -1.54 4.96 19.59
CA SER A 293 -0.49 3.97 19.77
C SER A 293 0.02 3.41 18.44
N PHE A 294 1.07 2.60 18.54
CA PHE A 294 1.42 1.62 17.52
C PHE A 294 1.55 0.24 18.17
N GLY A 295 1.24 -0.81 17.42
CA GLY A 295 1.36 -2.19 17.88
C GLY A 295 2.46 -2.97 17.18
N VAL A 296 3.17 -3.81 17.93
CA VAL A 296 4.14 -4.78 17.40
C VAL A 296 3.71 -6.19 17.79
N ALA A 297 3.41 -7.03 16.80
CA ALA A 297 3.09 -8.43 17.04
C ALA A 297 4.34 -9.31 17.01
N ASN A 298 4.59 -9.98 18.12
CA ASN A 298 5.57 -11.05 18.19
C ASN A 298 4.95 -12.29 17.55
N ILE A 299 5.55 -12.77 16.46
CA ILE A 299 5.05 -13.93 15.73
C ILE A 299 5.32 -15.16 16.60
N GLY A 300 4.26 -15.65 17.24
CA GLY A 300 4.31 -16.77 18.17
C GLY A 300 3.13 -16.82 19.12
N THR A 301 3.09 -17.86 19.95
CA THR A 301 2.29 -17.96 21.17
C THR A 301 3.25 -17.96 22.36
N PHE A 302 3.13 -16.94 23.21
CA PHE A 302 4.05 -16.73 24.35
C PHE A 302 3.34 -16.81 25.70
N THR A 303 2.35 -17.71 25.81
CA THR A 303 1.68 -18.00 27.09
C THR A 303 2.65 -18.70 28.03
N ASP A 304 3.26 -19.79 27.57
CA ASP A 304 4.14 -20.67 28.36
C ASP A 304 5.56 -20.77 27.77
N GLN A 305 5.86 -19.95 26.78
CA GLN A 305 7.19 -19.87 26.17
C GLN A 305 7.62 -18.41 26.07
N ARG A 306 8.87 -18.14 26.46
CA ARG A 306 9.49 -16.82 26.35
C ARG A 306 9.81 -16.46 24.90
N GLN A 307 9.77 -15.17 24.59
CA GLN A 307 10.31 -14.65 23.34
C GLN A 307 11.85 -14.64 23.39
N SER A 308 12.49 -14.82 22.22
CA SER A 308 13.94 -14.85 22.11
C SER A 308 14.58 -13.49 22.40
N GLY A 309 15.81 -13.51 22.93
CA GLY A 309 16.58 -12.28 23.14
C GLY A 309 16.86 -11.51 21.84
N ALA A 310 16.98 -12.19 20.69
CA ALA A 310 17.17 -11.55 19.39
C ALA A 310 15.94 -10.72 18.96
N ALA A 311 14.74 -11.27 19.20
CA ALA A 311 13.48 -10.58 18.97
C ALA A 311 13.30 -9.40 19.95
N LEU A 312 13.56 -9.60 21.25
CA LEU A 312 13.47 -8.51 22.24
C LEU A 312 14.42 -7.35 21.92
N ARG A 313 15.68 -7.61 21.54
CA ARG A 313 16.62 -6.56 21.12
C ARG A 313 16.14 -5.80 19.88
N SER A 314 15.50 -6.49 18.94
CA SER A 314 14.96 -5.87 17.72
C SER A 314 13.72 -5.04 18.01
N LEU A 315 12.83 -5.56 18.86
CA LEU A 315 11.67 -4.85 19.38
C LEU A 315 12.10 -3.59 20.16
N ALA A 316 13.12 -3.70 21.01
CA ALA A 316 13.66 -2.57 21.76
C ALA A 316 14.15 -1.45 20.82
N ARG A 317 15.00 -1.78 19.82
CA ARG A 317 15.44 -0.81 18.80
C ARG A 317 14.28 -0.17 18.03
N LEU A 318 13.25 -0.95 17.70
CA LEU A 318 12.07 -0.43 17.01
C LEU A 318 11.32 0.58 17.88
N ILE A 319 11.04 0.25 19.13
CA ILE A 319 10.34 1.14 20.07
C ILE A 319 11.16 2.40 20.33
N ARG A 320 12.46 2.23 20.58
CA ARG A 320 13.41 3.29 20.87
C ARG A 320 13.57 4.28 19.70
N TRP A 321 13.41 3.80 18.47
CA TRP A 321 13.31 4.67 17.28
C TRP A 321 11.91 5.29 17.09
N LYS A 322 10.84 4.49 17.27
CA LYS A 322 9.48 4.87 16.87
C LYS A 322 8.85 5.90 17.82
N LEU A 323 8.99 5.75 19.13
CA LEU A 323 8.38 6.68 20.09
C LEU A 323 8.96 8.11 19.96
N PRO A 324 10.29 8.31 20.01
CA PRO A 324 10.88 9.65 19.88
C PRO A 324 10.66 10.29 18.52
N LEU A 325 10.57 9.48 17.44
CA LEU A 325 10.17 9.96 16.13
C LEU A 325 8.83 10.69 16.16
N HIS A 326 7.93 10.33 17.08
CA HIS A 326 6.63 10.98 17.31
C HIS A 326 6.57 11.85 18.55
N GLY A 327 7.73 12.20 19.13
CA GLY A 327 7.90 13.01 20.33
C GLY A 327 7.29 12.42 21.60
N ALA A 328 7.14 11.10 21.65
CA ALA A 328 6.88 10.40 22.91
C ALA A 328 8.20 9.91 23.51
N PRO A 329 8.47 10.12 24.80
CA PRO A 329 9.59 9.46 25.46
C PRO A 329 9.40 7.96 25.47
N THR A 330 10.50 7.22 25.62
CA THR A 330 10.48 5.75 25.58
C THR A 330 10.24 5.10 26.94
N SER A 331 10.37 5.86 28.04
CA SER A 331 10.21 5.41 29.42
C SER A 331 9.14 6.20 30.18
N GLY A 332 8.77 5.70 31.36
CA GLY A 332 7.75 6.29 32.22
C GLY A 332 6.32 5.92 31.84
N ARG A 333 5.36 6.59 32.50
CA ARG A 333 3.92 6.40 32.28
C ARG A 333 3.30 7.58 31.55
N THR A 334 2.16 7.35 30.91
CA THR A 334 1.36 8.37 30.23
C THR A 334 -0.12 8.09 30.39
N THR A 335 -0.92 9.13 30.51
CA THR A 335 -2.38 9.02 30.46
C THR A 335 -2.84 9.09 29.02
N VAL A 336 -3.63 8.12 28.57
CA VAL A 336 -4.16 8.03 27.21
C VAL A 336 -5.68 8.05 27.26
N VAL A 337 -6.29 8.94 26.49
CA VAL A 337 -7.74 8.98 26.27
C VAL A 337 -8.11 7.98 25.17
N ASN A 338 -8.95 7.01 25.51
CA ASN A 338 -9.48 6.03 24.56
C ASN A 338 -10.58 6.65 23.66
N ALA A 339 -11.00 5.93 22.63
CA ALA A 339 -12.00 6.42 21.67
C ALA A 339 -13.38 6.67 22.30
N GLY A 340 -13.68 6.07 23.47
CA GLY A 340 -14.91 6.28 24.22
C GLY A 340 -14.83 7.40 25.27
N GLY A 341 -13.72 8.14 25.35
CA GLY A 341 -13.52 9.25 26.30
C GLY A 341 -12.93 8.84 27.66
N GLY A 342 -12.83 7.55 27.96
CA GLY A 342 -12.18 7.05 29.17
C GLY A 342 -10.67 7.25 29.15
N THR A 343 -10.04 7.32 30.32
CA THR A 343 -8.58 7.51 30.45
C THR A 343 -7.91 6.26 31.03
N LEU A 344 -6.73 5.91 30.50
CA LEU A 344 -5.90 4.82 31.00
C LEU A 344 -4.49 5.31 31.28
N ARG A 345 -3.93 4.94 32.44
CA ARG A 345 -2.55 5.26 32.82
C ARG A 345 -1.62 4.10 32.45
N LEU A 346 -0.92 4.21 31.32
CA LEU A 346 -0.12 3.14 30.72
C LEU A 346 1.37 3.40 30.86
N ASN A 347 2.18 2.34 30.81
CA ASN A 347 3.61 2.50 30.54
C ASN A 347 3.81 2.88 29.06
N ARG A 348 4.91 3.58 28.72
CA ARG A 348 5.23 3.87 27.30
C ARG A 348 5.36 2.62 26.44
N VAL A 349 5.80 1.52 27.06
CA VAL A 349 5.83 0.18 26.47
C VAL A 349 4.89 -0.69 27.30
N SER A 350 3.78 -1.11 26.71
CA SER A 350 2.71 -1.84 27.39
C SER A 350 2.36 -3.13 26.66
N GLY A 351 1.89 -4.13 27.39
CA GLY A 351 1.27 -5.31 26.80
C GLY A 351 -0.15 -4.99 26.34
N HIS A 352 -0.70 -5.74 25.40
CA HIS A 352 -2.10 -5.56 24.98
C HIS A 352 -3.07 -5.64 26.18
N ARG A 353 -2.83 -6.58 27.11
CA ARG A 353 -3.60 -6.71 28.37
C ARG A 353 -3.57 -5.49 29.30
N ASP A 354 -2.63 -4.55 29.12
CA ASP A 354 -2.63 -3.30 29.90
C ASP A 354 -3.71 -2.33 29.42
N GLY A 355 -4.14 -2.45 28.16
CA GLY A 355 -5.11 -1.56 27.53
C GLY A 355 -6.50 -2.15 27.35
N ASN A 356 -6.63 -3.48 27.46
CA ASN A 356 -7.83 -4.24 27.10
C ASN A 356 -7.94 -5.55 27.91
N SER A 357 -9.11 -6.19 27.91
CA SER A 357 -9.38 -7.45 28.59
C SER A 357 -8.98 -8.64 27.70
N THR A 358 -7.69 -8.97 27.69
CA THR A 358 -7.13 -10.02 26.82
C THR A 358 -5.96 -10.75 27.48
N ALA A 359 -5.71 -11.99 27.05
CA ALA A 359 -4.51 -12.74 27.45
C ALA A 359 -3.25 -12.30 26.68
N CYS A 360 -3.38 -11.54 25.59
CA CYS A 360 -2.25 -11.05 24.79
C CYS A 360 -1.37 -10.09 25.63
N PRO A 361 -0.01 -10.19 25.60
CA PRO A 361 0.84 -10.95 24.69
C PRO A 361 1.25 -12.37 25.16
N GLY A 362 0.49 -12.97 26.09
CA GLY A 362 0.85 -14.21 26.78
C GLY A 362 1.69 -13.96 28.03
N ASN A 363 1.64 -14.88 29.00
CA ASN A 363 2.21 -14.66 30.34
C ASN A 363 3.74 -14.52 30.29
N GLU A 364 4.43 -15.39 29.57
CA GLU A 364 5.89 -15.33 29.47
C GLU A 364 6.41 -14.05 28.78
N LEU A 365 5.81 -13.63 27.66
CA LEU A 365 6.21 -12.38 27.00
C LEU A 365 5.78 -11.16 27.81
N TYR A 366 4.66 -11.21 28.51
CA TYR A 366 4.26 -10.16 29.44
C TYR A 366 5.26 -10.00 30.59
N GLY A 367 5.73 -11.12 31.16
CA GLY A 367 6.80 -11.15 32.17
C GLY A 367 8.15 -10.61 31.66
N GLN A 368 8.37 -10.58 30.35
CA GLN A 368 9.56 -9.98 29.73
C GLN A 368 9.45 -8.46 29.52
N LEU A 369 8.30 -7.83 29.76
CA LEU A 369 8.13 -6.38 29.53
C LEU A 369 9.07 -5.49 30.38
N PRO A 370 9.36 -5.78 31.65
CA PRO A 370 10.36 -5.01 32.42
C PRO A 370 11.74 -5.05 31.76
N ALA A 371 12.22 -6.24 31.36
CA ALA A 371 13.50 -6.39 30.65
C ALA A 371 13.49 -5.68 29.29
N LEU A 372 12.37 -5.74 28.55
CA LEU A 372 12.22 -5.01 27.30
C LEU A 372 12.29 -3.48 27.52
N ARG A 373 11.63 -2.95 28.55
CA ARG A 373 11.71 -1.52 28.91
C ARG A 373 13.14 -1.11 29.26
N ALA A 374 13.88 -1.95 29.97
CA ALA A 374 15.31 -1.72 30.25
C ALA A 374 16.14 -1.68 28.95
N MET A 375 15.94 -2.63 28.02
CA MET A 375 16.61 -2.62 26.71
C MET A 375 16.25 -1.40 25.84
N VAL A 376 15.00 -0.92 25.93
CA VAL A 376 14.56 0.32 25.27
C VAL A 376 15.23 1.54 25.91
N GLY A 377 15.49 1.53 27.22
CA GLY A 377 16.13 2.64 27.92
C GLY A 377 15.32 3.95 27.91
N GLY A 378 15.86 4.98 28.55
CA GLY A 378 15.24 6.30 28.64
C GLY A 378 15.72 7.23 27.54
N VAL A 379 14.93 7.38 26.47
CA VAL A 379 15.15 8.38 25.42
C VAL A 379 14.07 9.44 25.55
N VAL A 380 14.51 10.66 25.84
CA VAL A 380 13.68 11.85 25.73
C VAL A 380 13.76 12.34 24.29
N PRO A 381 12.62 12.65 23.63
CA PRO A 381 12.65 13.04 22.23
C PRO A 381 13.37 14.36 22.00
N ASP A 382 14.26 14.39 21.00
CA ASP A 382 14.81 15.65 20.47
C ASP A 382 13.67 16.42 19.78
N ASP A 383 13.06 17.36 20.51
CA ASP A 383 11.98 18.19 19.98
C ASP A 383 12.45 19.26 18.99
N ARG A 384 13.76 19.31 18.68
CA ARG A 384 14.28 20.13 17.57
C ARG A 384 13.94 19.49 16.21
N GLY A 385 13.61 18.20 16.15
CA GLY A 385 13.23 17.52 14.90
C GLY A 385 11.97 18.12 14.27
N THR A 386 11.91 18.22 12.93
CA THR A 386 10.69 18.70 12.22
C THR A 386 10.23 17.76 11.11
N ARG A 387 8.92 17.82 10.82
CA ARG A 387 8.24 17.09 9.76
C ARG A 387 7.46 18.05 8.88
N LEU A 388 7.84 18.11 7.61
CA LEU A 388 7.21 18.95 6.60
C LEU A 388 6.38 18.11 5.63
N ARG A 389 5.06 18.33 5.60
CA ARG A 389 4.18 17.79 4.56
C ARG A 389 3.79 18.89 3.57
N ALA A 390 3.64 18.53 2.30
CA ALA A 390 3.17 19.43 1.26
C ALA A 390 2.20 18.74 0.31
N ILE A 391 1.13 19.43 -0.05
CA ILE A 391 0.12 19.02 -1.02
C ILE A 391 0.20 19.96 -2.22
N PHE A 392 0.29 19.38 -3.41
CA PHE A 392 0.35 20.10 -4.68
C PHE A 392 -0.88 19.76 -5.53
N ARG A 393 -1.62 20.78 -5.98
CA ARG A 393 -2.84 20.62 -6.79
C ARG A 393 -3.01 21.73 -7.84
N PRO A 394 -3.68 21.46 -8.98
CA PRO A 394 -4.11 20.15 -9.45
C PRO A 394 -2.94 19.31 -9.99
N ASP A 395 -3.20 18.07 -10.39
CA ASP A 395 -2.19 17.13 -10.91
C ASP A 395 -1.88 17.41 -12.38
N LEU A 396 -2.89 17.90 -13.11
CA LEU A 396 -2.79 18.41 -14.47
C LEU A 396 -3.26 19.86 -14.52
N ILE A 397 -2.42 20.76 -15.04
CA ILE A 397 -2.72 22.20 -15.11
C ILE A 397 -2.42 22.78 -16.51
N SER A 398 -3.16 23.80 -16.94
CA SER A 398 -2.82 24.51 -18.19
C SER A 398 -1.56 25.36 -18.02
N SER A 399 -0.71 25.39 -19.04
CA SER A 399 0.52 26.19 -19.05
C SER A 399 0.26 27.66 -18.73
N GLY A 400 1.10 28.23 -17.87
CA GLY A 400 1.05 29.60 -17.39
C GLY A 400 0.15 29.82 -16.17
N ARG A 401 -0.72 28.84 -15.81
CA ARG A 401 -1.52 28.90 -14.58
C ARG A 401 -0.66 28.58 -13.35
N ARG A 402 -1.18 28.90 -12.17
CA ARG A 402 -0.48 28.66 -10.90
C ARG A 402 -1.06 27.45 -10.17
N ALA A 403 -0.21 26.49 -9.83
CA ALA A 403 -0.55 25.38 -8.95
C ALA A 403 -0.62 25.84 -7.49
N ARG A 404 -1.61 25.36 -6.75
CA ARG A 404 -1.75 25.61 -5.30
C ARG A 404 -0.82 24.67 -4.55
N VAL A 405 -0.11 25.23 -3.58
CA VAL A 405 0.76 24.50 -2.66
C VAL A 405 0.31 24.79 -1.25
N ALA A 406 -0.04 23.75 -0.51
CA ALA A 406 -0.37 23.82 0.90
C ALA A 406 0.67 23.03 1.69
N VAL A 407 1.25 23.62 2.73
CA VAL A 407 2.28 23.01 3.57
C VAL A 407 1.84 22.95 5.01
N ARG A 408 2.35 21.96 5.74
CA ARG A 408 2.18 21.85 7.19
C ARG A 408 3.53 21.43 7.79
N LEU A 409 4.11 22.29 8.63
CA LEU A 409 5.32 22.04 9.39
C LEU A 409 4.95 21.75 10.85
N ARG A 410 5.44 20.63 11.36
CA ARG A 410 5.28 20.24 12.77
C ARG A 410 6.63 19.81 13.34
N ARG A 411 6.79 19.90 14.65
CA ARG A 411 7.88 19.22 15.35
C ARG A 411 7.72 17.70 15.23
N SER A 412 8.75 16.95 15.58
CA SER A 412 8.66 15.49 15.67
C SER A 412 7.59 15.07 16.68
N SER A 413 7.36 15.83 17.75
CA SER A 413 6.21 15.68 18.67
C SER A 413 4.83 15.91 18.06
N GLY A 414 4.77 16.48 16.86
CA GLY A 414 3.53 16.87 16.22
C GLY A 414 3.04 18.27 16.61
N ALA A 415 3.72 18.99 17.51
CA ALA A 415 3.42 20.38 17.79
C ALA A 415 3.53 21.26 16.52
N PRO A 416 2.59 22.20 16.27
CA PRO A 416 2.69 23.10 15.13
C PRO A 416 3.93 24.00 15.24
N VAL A 417 4.56 24.30 14.11
CA VAL A 417 5.74 25.20 14.08
C VAL A 417 5.38 26.49 13.36
N ARG A 418 5.22 27.57 14.14
CA ARG A 418 4.82 28.91 13.67
C ARG A 418 6.00 29.71 13.11
N GLY A 419 5.71 30.60 12.16
CA GLY A 419 6.62 31.67 11.72
C GLY A 419 7.77 31.21 10.83
N GLN A 420 7.79 29.95 10.41
CA GLN A 420 8.93 29.39 9.67
C GLN A 420 8.76 29.52 8.17
N ARG A 421 9.83 29.95 7.50
CA ARG A 421 9.87 30.07 6.04
C ARG A 421 10.12 28.71 5.39
N ILE A 422 9.16 28.27 4.58
CA ILE A 422 9.22 27.04 3.78
C ILE A 422 9.49 27.41 2.34
N LEU A 423 10.54 26.80 1.76
CA LEU A 423 10.91 26.98 0.37
C LEU A 423 10.15 25.99 -0.51
N ILE A 424 9.59 26.46 -1.62
CA ILE A 424 9.06 25.57 -2.67
C ILE A 424 10.11 25.45 -3.75
N GLU A 425 10.53 24.22 -4.03
CA GLU A 425 11.62 23.90 -4.95
C GLU A 425 11.10 23.08 -6.14
N ARG A 426 11.73 23.28 -7.29
CA ARG A 426 11.45 22.60 -8.56
C ARG A 426 12.70 21.89 -9.05
N ARG A 427 12.57 20.65 -9.53
CA ARG A 427 13.69 19.89 -10.09
C ARG A 427 13.95 20.28 -11.54
N ARG A 428 15.21 20.60 -11.89
CA ARG A 428 15.71 20.88 -13.25
C ARG A 428 17.10 20.26 -13.41
N ARG A 429 17.31 19.41 -14.44
CA ARG A 429 18.62 18.76 -14.73
C ARG A 429 19.26 18.15 -13.48
N GLY A 430 18.53 17.30 -12.78
CA GLY A 430 18.98 16.68 -11.52
C GLY A 430 18.92 17.56 -10.27
N ARG A 431 19.10 18.88 -10.39
CA ARG A 431 19.20 19.85 -9.27
C ARG A 431 17.84 20.42 -8.84
N TRP A 432 17.74 20.87 -7.60
CA TRP A 432 16.56 21.53 -7.04
C TRP A 432 16.80 23.04 -6.93
N GLY A 433 15.91 23.85 -7.51
CA GLY A 433 15.96 25.31 -7.43
C GLY A 433 14.67 25.91 -6.86
N ARG A 434 14.77 27.04 -6.15
CA ARG A 434 13.62 27.73 -5.54
C ARG A 434 12.70 28.30 -6.62
N VAL A 435 11.39 28.16 -6.40
CA VAL A 435 10.32 28.73 -7.25
C VAL A 435 9.25 29.49 -6.47
N GLY A 436 9.37 29.49 -5.14
CA GLY A 436 8.49 30.23 -4.24
C GLY A 436 8.83 29.96 -2.78
N SER A 437 8.08 30.57 -1.89
CA SER A 437 8.12 30.30 -0.45
C SER A 437 6.78 30.61 0.21
N VAL A 438 6.64 30.17 1.46
CA VAL A 438 5.49 30.44 2.32
C VAL A 438 5.94 30.46 3.77
N VAL A 439 5.30 31.28 4.60
CA VAL A 439 5.53 31.31 6.06
C VAL A 439 4.40 30.57 6.75
N THR A 440 4.71 29.79 7.80
CA THR A 440 3.70 29.05 8.55
C THR A 440 2.98 29.93 9.58
N ASN A 441 1.66 29.76 9.70
CA ASN A 441 0.83 30.39 10.73
C ASN A 441 0.95 29.64 12.08
N GLY A 442 0.12 30.02 13.07
CA GLY A 442 0.09 29.40 14.40
C GLY A 442 -0.13 27.88 14.42
N GLU A 443 -0.81 27.34 13.41
CA GLU A 443 -1.05 25.90 13.26
C GLU A 443 0.06 25.17 12.48
N GLY A 444 1.16 25.87 12.18
CA GLY A 444 2.23 25.37 11.33
C GLY A 444 1.83 25.25 9.87
N PHE A 445 0.74 25.89 9.45
CA PHE A 445 0.16 25.78 8.11
C PHE A 445 0.52 26.96 7.22
N GLY A 446 0.70 26.72 5.92
CA GLY A 446 0.93 27.79 4.96
C GLY A 446 0.40 27.44 3.56
N ARG A 447 -0.06 28.45 2.81
CA ARG A 447 -0.44 28.31 1.39
C ARG A 447 0.34 29.26 0.50
N THR A 448 0.70 28.80 -0.70
CA THR A 448 1.27 29.62 -1.76
C THR A 448 0.86 29.09 -3.14
N ARG A 449 1.26 29.78 -4.20
CA ARG A 449 0.96 29.43 -5.58
C ARG A 449 2.23 29.46 -6.43
N VAL A 450 2.47 28.43 -7.22
CA VAL A 450 3.66 28.31 -8.10
C VAL A 450 3.22 28.31 -9.56
N ARG A 451 3.78 29.20 -10.38
CA ARG A 451 3.49 29.26 -11.82
C ARG A 451 4.09 28.04 -12.53
N MET A 452 3.25 27.35 -13.32
CA MET A 452 3.62 26.14 -14.04
C MET A 452 3.55 26.37 -15.54
N SER A 453 4.71 26.37 -16.22
CA SER A 453 4.78 26.47 -17.69
C SER A 453 5.05 25.13 -18.37
N VAL A 454 5.74 24.22 -17.66
CA VAL A 454 6.15 22.89 -18.11
C VAL A 454 6.00 21.89 -16.98
N THR A 455 5.77 20.62 -17.31
CA THR A 455 5.71 19.46 -16.41
C THR A 455 6.98 19.37 -15.60
N ARG A 456 6.84 19.45 -14.28
CA ARG A 456 7.99 19.48 -13.36
C ARG A 456 7.65 18.82 -12.04
N ARG A 457 8.70 18.28 -11.41
CA ARG A 457 8.65 17.74 -10.05
C ARG A 457 8.89 18.86 -9.04
N LEU A 458 7.99 19.01 -8.08
CA LEU A 458 8.03 19.99 -7.00
C LEU A 458 8.24 19.30 -5.64
N ARG A 459 8.84 20.01 -4.68
CA ARG A 459 8.88 19.66 -3.25
C ARG A 459 8.87 20.93 -2.39
N ALA A 460 8.56 20.78 -1.11
CA ALA A 460 8.77 21.81 -0.11
C ALA A 460 9.98 21.46 0.77
N ARG A 461 10.72 22.48 1.23
CA ARG A 461 11.90 22.34 2.10
C ARG A 461 11.84 23.37 3.21
N PHE A 462 12.01 22.90 4.45
CA PHE A 462 12.35 23.72 5.60
C PHE A 462 13.86 23.59 5.84
N LYS A 463 14.57 24.72 5.91
CA LYS A 463 15.99 24.73 6.27
C LYS A 463 16.11 24.62 7.80
N SER A 464 17.20 24.05 8.28
CA SER A 464 17.49 24.05 9.71
C SER A 464 17.69 25.48 10.23
N THR A 465 17.32 25.68 11.48
CA THR A 465 17.64 26.84 12.31
C THR A 465 18.45 26.37 13.52
N SER A 466 18.91 27.29 14.37
CA SER A 466 19.54 26.94 15.66
C SER A 466 18.61 26.11 16.55
N ALA A 467 17.31 26.40 16.53
CA ALA A 467 16.31 25.73 17.36
C ALA A 467 15.66 24.49 16.72
N LEU A 468 15.67 24.38 15.38
CA LEU A 468 14.90 23.35 14.66
C LEU A 468 15.72 22.70 13.54
N ARG A 469 15.73 21.38 13.47
CA ARG A 469 16.32 20.63 12.37
C ARG A 469 15.47 20.76 11.10
N GLY A 470 16.14 20.88 9.96
CA GLY A 470 15.49 21.03 8.66
C GLY A 470 14.79 19.75 8.20
N SER A 471 13.77 19.90 7.35
CA SER A 471 13.00 18.77 6.81
C SER A 471 12.50 19.03 5.39
N ARG A 472 12.07 17.97 4.69
CA ARG A 472 11.64 18.04 3.28
C ARG A 472 10.35 17.26 3.08
N SER A 473 9.47 17.76 2.23
CA SER A 473 8.27 17.02 1.84
C SER A 473 8.60 15.93 0.81
N ARG A 474 7.70 14.96 0.65
CA ARG A 474 7.66 14.14 -0.57
C ARG A 474 7.55 15.03 -1.80
N SER A 475 8.14 14.58 -2.90
CA SER A 475 8.07 15.28 -4.18
C SER A 475 6.87 14.82 -5.01
N LYS A 476 6.30 15.71 -5.82
CA LYS A 476 5.20 15.39 -6.73
C LYS A 476 5.44 16.00 -8.11
N VAL A 477 5.13 15.25 -9.17
CA VAL A 477 5.09 15.77 -10.54
C VAL A 477 3.75 16.45 -10.75
N ILE A 478 3.77 17.67 -11.25
CA ILE A 478 2.58 18.34 -11.78
C ILE A 478 2.73 18.36 -13.29
N GLU A 479 1.80 17.73 -13.99
CA GLU A 479 1.73 17.73 -15.44
C GLU A 479 1.16 19.06 -15.94
N VAL A 480 1.70 19.53 -17.06
CA VAL A 480 1.26 20.77 -17.67
C VAL A 480 0.80 20.52 -19.09
N LYS A 481 -0.48 20.75 -19.37
CA LYS A 481 -1.00 20.77 -20.75
C LYS A 481 -0.68 22.11 -21.41
N PRO A 482 -0.33 22.14 -22.70
CA PRO A 482 -0.13 23.41 -23.40
C PRO A 482 -1.45 24.19 -23.48
N ARG A 483 -1.33 25.51 -23.59
CA ARG A 483 -2.46 26.41 -23.81
C ARG A 483 -2.52 26.79 -25.28
N PHE A 484 -3.66 26.54 -25.91
CA PHE A 484 -3.93 26.92 -27.29
C PHE A 484 -4.80 28.17 -27.35
N ALA A 485 -4.65 28.96 -28.42
CA ALA A 485 -5.64 29.96 -28.81
C ALA A 485 -5.67 30.04 -30.35
N PHE A 486 -6.85 29.95 -30.95
CA PHE A 486 -7.01 30.27 -32.37
C PHE A 486 -6.98 31.79 -32.56
N THR A 487 -6.21 32.26 -33.51
CA THR A 487 -6.18 33.67 -33.93
C THR A 487 -6.93 33.87 -35.26
N ARG A 488 -7.06 32.82 -36.08
CA ARG A 488 -7.95 32.78 -37.24
C ARG A 488 -8.56 31.38 -37.35
N LYS A 489 -9.89 31.32 -37.38
CA LYS A 489 -10.66 30.08 -37.59
C LYS A 489 -11.20 30.07 -39.02
N PRO A 490 -11.61 28.90 -39.55
CA PRO A 490 -12.47 28.86 -40.73
C PRO A 490 -13.71 29.73 -40.51
N PRO A 491 -14.29 30.32 -41.56
CA PRO A 491 -15.68 30.79 -41.53
C PRO A 491 -16.63 29.64 -41.15
N ARG A 492 -17.86 29.99 -40.74
CA ARG A 492 -18.87 28.97 -40.38
C ARG A 492 -19.37 28.19 -41.60
N GLU A 493 -19.25 28.76 -42.78
CA GLU A 493 -19.66 28.23 -44.07
C GLU A 493 -18.55 28.52 -45.09
N VAL A 494 -18.24 27.54 -45.92
CA VAL A 494 -17.08 27.53 -46.83
C VAL A 494 -17.51 26.83 -48.11
N ASP A 495 -17.12 27.32 -49.28
CA ASP A 495 -17.49 26.66 -50.52
C ASP A 495 -16.58 25.47 -50.84
N ALA A 496 -17.13 24.46 -51.51
CA ALA A 496 -16.34 23.32 -51.98
C ALA A 496 -15.23 23.81 -52.92
N GLY A 497 -13.97 23.51 -52.59
CA GLY A 497 -12.79 23.98 -53.32
C GLY A 497 -12.12 25.21 -52.72
N GLU A 498 -12.81 25.97 -51.86
CA GLU A 498 -12.27 27.17 -51.21
C GLU A 498 -11.10 26.82 -50.27
N ARG A 499 -10.05 27.66 -50.28
CA ARG A 499 -8.87 27.51 -49.43
C ARG A 499 -9.06 28.19 -48.07
N VAL A 500 -9.30 27.39 -47.05
CA VAL A 500 -9.45 27.85 -45.67
C VAL A 500 -8.10 27.96 -44.98
N ARG A 501 -7.85 29.10 -44.32
CA ARG A 501 -6.64 29.34 -43.52
C ARG A 501 -6.95 29.30 -42.02
N VAL A 502 -6.18 28.50 -41.28
CA VAL A 502 -6.27 28.39 -39.82
C VAL A 502 -4.97 28.86 -39.19
N ARG A 503 -5.08 29.77 -38.21
CA ARG A 503 -3.94 30.29 -37.44
C ARG A 503 -4.21 30.18 -35.95
N GLY A 504 -3.16 29.94 -35.19
CA GLY A 504 -3.26 29.98 -33.74
C GLY A 504 -1.91 29.99 -33.05
N THR A 505 -1.97 29.96 -31.72
CA THR A 505 -0.82 29.95 -30.83
C THR A 505 -0.85 28.74 -29.91
N ILE A 506 0.34 28.31 -29.50
CA ILE A 506 0.55 27.29 -28.48
C ILE A 506 1.62 27.76 -27.49
N LYS A 507 1.31 27.71 -26.19
CA LYS A 507 2.23 28.05 -25.10
C LYS A 507 2.41 26.85 -24.14
N PRO A 508 3.64 26.48 -23.75
CA PRO A 508 4.92 27.05 -24.20
C PRO A 508 5.20 26.71 -25.68
N ARG A 509 6.22 27.34 -26.28
CA ARG A 509 6.60 27.09 -27.69
C ARG A 509 6.84 25.59 -27.89
N LYS A 510 6.22 25.03 -28.93
CA LYS A 510 6.42 23.66 -29.40
C LYS A 510 7.07 23.67 -30.77
N ALA A 511 7.59 22.51 -31.19
CA ALA A 511 8.12 22.33 -32.55
C ALA A 511 6.98 22.13 -33.56
N ARG A 512 5.97 21.35 -33.18
CA ARG A 512 4.89 20.88 -34.06
C ARG A 512 3.56 20.69 -33.34
N VAL A 513 2.48 20.77 -34.11
CA VAL A 513 1.12 20.38 -33.72
C VAL A 513 0.47 19.59 -34.86
N LEU A 514 -0.59 18.84 -34.55
CA LEU A 514 -1.39 18.11 -35.52
C LEU A 514 -2.72 18.84 -35.70
N LEU A 515 -3.03 19.24 -36.93
CA LEU A 515 -4.35 19.74 -37.31
C LEU A 515 -5.21 18.56 -37.74
N VAL A 516 -6.40 18.43 -37.14
CA VAL A 516 -7.34 17.35 -37.44
C VAL A 516 -8.64 17.93 -37.97
N ILE A 517 -9.04 17.49 -39.16
CA ILE A 517 -10.34 17.79 -39.77
C ILE A 517 -11.14 16.50 -39.86
N GLN A 518 -12.40 16.55 -39.46
CA GLN A 518 -13.32 15.43 -39.52
C GLN A 518 -14.61 15.86 -40.21
N ARG A 519 -15.20 14.96 -41.01
CA ARG A 519 -16.49 15.15 -41.68
C ARG A 519 -17.54 14.29 -40.99
N PHE A 520 -18.76 14.81 -40.84
CA PHE A 520 -19.90 14.03 -40.39
C PHE A 520 -20.44 13.19 -41.54
N LYS A 521 -20.43 11.86 -41.40
CA LYS A 521 -20.94 10.88 -42.36
C LYS A 521 -21.47 9.66 -41.58
N ASP A 522 -22.60 9.11 -41.99
CA ASP A 522 -23.17 7.87 -41.42
C ASP A 522 -23.32 7.95 -39.89
N GLY A 523 -23.95 9.03 -39.40
CA GLY A 523 -24.16 9.28 -37.96
C GLY A 523 -22.92 9.66 -37.15
N ALA A 524 -21.72 9.65 -37.72
CA ALA A 524 -20.47 9.84 -36.99
C ALA A 524 -19.49 10.82 -37.66
N TYR A 525 -18.58 11.40 -36.85
CA TYR A 525 -17.48 12.21 -37.39
C TYR A 525 -16.27 11.32 -37.75
N ARG A 526 -15.97 11.18 -39.03
CA ARG A 526 -14.82 10.44 -39.57
C ARG A 526 -13.68 11.38 -39.90
N ARG A 527 -12.43 10.97 -39.61
CA ARG A 527 -11.23 11.77 -39.91
C ARG A 527 -11.07 11.86 -41.42
N VAL A 528 -10.93 13.08 -41.94
CA VAL A 528 -10.68 13.33 -43.37
C VAL A 528 -9.30 13.92 -43.61
N THR A 529 -8.74 14.63 -42.63
CA THR A 529 -7.40 15.20 -42.75
C THR A 529 -6.67 15.14 -41.41
N LEU A 530 -5.41 14.73 -41.47
CA LEU A 530 -4.43 14.86 -40.39
C LEU A 530 -3.18 15.51 -40.98
N SER A 531 -2.89 16.74 -40.58
CA SER A 531 -1.72 17.46 -41.07
C SER A 531 -0.80 17.83 -39.93
N GLU A 532 0.49 17.53 -40.07
CA GLU A 532 1.51 18.04 -39.17
C GLU A 532 1.84 19.49 -39.54
N VAL A 533 1.79 20.38 -38.55
CA VAL A 533 1.99 21.82 -38.73
C VAL A 533 3.15 22.28 -37.86
N SER A 534 4.18 22.82 -38.51
CA SER A 534 5.31 23.44 -37.84
C SER A 534 4.89 24.66 -37.03
N VAL A 535 5.49 24.82 -35.85
CA VAL A 535 5.23 25.94 -34.94
C VAL A 535 6.46 26.84 -34.89
N ARG A 536 6.34 28.07 -35.39
CA ARG A 536 7.41 29.09 -35.37
C ARG A 536 7.05 30.19 -34.38
N LYS A 537 7.96 30.55 -33.48
CA LYS A 537 7.74 31.55 -32.41
C LYS A 537 6.43 31.34 -31.62
N GLY A 538 6.03 30.07 -31.43
CA GLY A 538 4.80 29.69 -30.71
C GLY A 538 3.50 29.87 -31.51
N ARG A 539 3.59 30.15 -32.81
CA ARG A 539 2.46 30.31 -33.73
C ARG A 539 2.45 29.16 -34.74
N PHE A 540 1.26 28.69 -35.10
CA PHE A 540 1.04 27.75 -36.19
C PHE A 540 0.09 28.36 -37.23
N SER A 541 0.29 28.02 -38.49
CA SER A 541 -0.55 28.43 -39.60
C SER A 541 -0.63 27.29 -40.61
N ALA A 542 -1.82 26.97 -41.08
CA ALA A 542 -2.04 25.98 -42.14
C ALA A 542 -3.16 26.48 -43.06
N ALA A 543 -3.09 26.12 -44.34
CA ALA A 543 -4.16 26.38 -45.31
C ALA A 543 -4.48 25.09 -46.06
N PHE A 544 -5.76 24.84 -46.33
CA PHE A 544 -6.24 23.61 -46.97
C PHE A 544 -7.48 23.89 -47.81
N ALA A 545 -7.67 23.14 -48.89
CA ALA A 545 -8.87 23.21 -49.72
C ALA A 545 -9.95 22.28 -49.16
N MET A 546 -11.18 22.77 -48.99
CA MET A 546 -12.30 21.98 -48.51
C MET A 546 -13.06 21.34 -49.67
N ARG A 547 -12.71 20.11 -50.05
CA ARG A 547 -13.29 19.47 -51.26
C ARG A 547 -14.60 18.70 -51.03
N ARG A 548 -14.88 18.29 -49.79
CA ARG A 548 -16.03 17.43 -49.48
C ARG A 548 -17.10 18.27 -48.80
N THR A 549 -18.33 18.23 -49.31
CA THR A 549 -19.48 18.98 -48.77
C THR A 549 -19.99 18.43 -47.44
N GLY A 550 -20.76 19.23 -46.71
CA GLY A 550 -21.45 18.85 -45.47
C GLY A 550 -20.75 19.32 -44.19
N ARG A 551 -21.20 18.79 -43.04
CA ARG A 551 -20.74 19.25 -41.72
C ARG A 551 -19.33 18.77 -41.40
N HIS A 552 -18.46 19.71 -41.04
CA HIS A 552 -17.09 19.45 -40.64
C HIS A 552 -16.81 19.90 -39.21
N ARG A 553 -15.79 19.31 -38.60
CA ARG A 553 -15.18 19.83 -37.37
C ARG A 553 -13.67 19.80 -37.42
N LEU A 554 -13.07 20.82 -36.85
CA LEU A 554 -11.63 21.05 -36.82
C LEU A 554 -11.12 21.22 -35.39
N TYR A 555 -9.96 20.66 -35.09
CA TYR A 555 -9.24 20.90 -33.84
C TYR A 555 -7.74 20.66 -34.01
N VAL A 556 -6.96 21.32 -33.16
CA VAL A 556 -5.50 21.17 -33.12
C VAL A 556 -5.13 20.32 -31.92
N VAL A 557 -4.20 19.39 -32.10
CA VAL A 557 -3.68 18.47 -31.09
C VAL A 557 -2.17 18.70 -30.94
N PHE A 558 -1.70 18.72 -29.70
CA PHE A 558 -0.30 18.54 -29.37
C PHE A 558 -0.14 17.13 -28.78
N PRO A 559 0.65 16.23 -29.40
CA PRO A 559 0.71 14.83 -29.00
C PRO A 559 1.30 14.61 -27.59
N GLY A 560 2.15 15.53 -27.11
CA GLY A 560 2.92 15.39 -25.87
C GLY A 560 4.42 15.51 -26.14
N ASP A 561 5.19 15.92 -25.14
CA ASP A 561 6.66 15.82 -25.10
C ASP A 561 7.14 15.67 -23.65
N ASP A 562 8.45 15.59 -23.45
CA ASP A 562 9.09 15.49 -22.11
C ASP A 562 8.73 16.65 -21.16
N PHE A 563 8.18 17.73 -21.70
CA PHE A 563 7.93 18.97 -21.00
C PHE A 563 6.46 19.27 -20.79
N ASN A 564 5.55 18.68 -21.56
CA ASN A 564 4.12 18.98 -21.48
C ASN A 564 3.29 17.76 -21.89
N ALA A 565 2.20 17.55 -21.16
CA ALA A 565 1.22 16.53 -21.49
C ALA A 565 0.53 16.83 -22.82
N ARG A 566 -0.11 15.82 -23.40
CA ARG A 566 -1.00 15.95 -24.56
C ARG A 566 -2.05 17.03 -24.32
N GLY A 567 -2.37 17.80 -25.35
CA GLY A 567 -3.41 18.83 -25.29
C GLY A 567 -4.14 18.98 -26.61
N ARG A 568 -5.35 19.54 -26.59
CA ARG A 568 -6.09 19.89 -27.81
C ARG A 568 -6.94 21.13 -27.64
N THR A 569 -7.28 21.78 -28.74
CA THR A 569 -8.30 22.84 -28.77
C THR A 569 -9.70 22.24 -28.58
N ARG A 570 -10.69 23.10 -28.32
CA ARG A 570 -12.11 22.73 -28.55
C ARG A 570 -12.31 22.42 -30.03
N LYS A 571 -13.29 21.55 -30.32
CA LYS A 571 -13.71 21.22 -31.68
C LYS A 571 -14.51 22.39 -32.23
N TYR A 572 -14.03 23.00 -33.31
CA TYR A 572 -14.72 24.05 -34.05
C TYR A 572 -15.53 23.41 -35.18
N ARG A 573 -16.82 23.75 -35.31
CA ARG A 573 -17.71 23.19 -36.34
C ARG A 573 -17.96 24.23 -37.43
N PHE A 574 -18.05 23.77 -38.67
CA PHE A 574 -18.35 24.58 -39.85
C PHE A 574 -19.00 23.70 -40.94
N HIS A 575 -19.68 24.31 -41.90
CA HIS A 575 -20.31 23.66 -43.04
C HIS A 575 -19.48 23.89 -44.31
N VAL A 576 -19.51 22.93 -45.23
CA VAL A 576 -18.94 23.09 -46.58
C VAL A 576 -20.07 22.96 -47.59
N ALA A 577 -20.44 24.06 -48.25
CA ALA A 577 -21.48 24.11 -49.26
C ALA A 577 -20.99 23.54 -50.59
N ALA A 578 -21.92 23.17 -51.50
CA ALA A 578 -21.56 22.87 -52.88
C ALA A 578 -21.03 24.16 -53.54
N ALA A 579 -20.08 24.04 -54.46
CA ALA A 579 -19.57 25.21 -55.18
C ALA A 579 -20.74 25.88 -55.93
N SER A 580 -20.95 27.17 -55.70
CA SER A 580 -21.85 27.99 -56.51
C SER A 580 -21.28 28.04 -57.94
N GLY A 581 -22.03 27.50 -58.91
CA GLY A 581 -21.71 27.68 -60.33
C GLY A 581 -21.77 29.17 -60.70
N PRO A 582 -21.09 29.60 -61.78
CA PRO A 582 -21.18 31.00 -62.22
C PRO A 582 -22.64 31.33 -62.51
N ALA A 583 -23.14 32.43 -61.93
CA ALA A 583 -24.44 32.98 -62.25
C ALA A 583 -24.45 33.32 -63.75
N GLY A 584 -25.16 32.52 -64.55
CA GLY A 584 -25.39 32.79 -65.96
C GLY A 584 -26.21 34.08 -66.08
N GLY A 585 -25.53 35.16 -66.45
CA GLY A 585 -26.18 36.40 -66.90
C GLY A 585 -26.83 36.16 -68.25
N GLY A 586 -28.10 35.72 -68.24
CA GLY A 586 -28.97 35.81 -69.39
C GLY A 586 -29.56 37.20 -69.49
N ARG A 587 -28.99 38.04 -70.36
CA ARG A 587 -29.74 39.12 -71.01
C ARG A 587 -30.61 38.46 -72.08
N ALA A 588 -31.92 38.62 -72.01
CA ALA A 588 -32.81 38.41 -73.14
C ALA A 588 -32.92 39.72 -73.95
N PRO A 589 -33.02 39.65 -75.30
CA PRO A 589 -33.23 40.81 -76.16
C PRO A 589 -34.60 41.45 -75.96
#